data_AF-A0A0G4GSC6-F1
#
_entry.id   AF-A0A0G4GSC6-F1
#
_cell.length_a   1.000
_cell.length_b   1.000
_cell.length_c   1.000
_cell.angle_alpha   90.00
_cell.angle_beta   90.00
_cell.angle_gamma   90.00
#
_symmetry.space_group_name_H-M   'P 1'
#
loop_
_entity.id
_entity.type
_entity.pdbx_description
1 polymer ?
#
loop_
_entity_poly.entity_id
_entity_poly.type
_entity_poly.pdbx_seq_one_letter_code
_entity_poly.pdbx_strand_id
1 'polypeptide(L)'
;MVVDTTEKYVKDEEDSDVGCLIAIFVPTMLLFPMNRGGDGGHRKWRARFKRFWAGEWQGLLDESRNFAEQGRHVFAPRGDGPVDGVSEPSLEEIERFVRQGELSRAARRLTAAKVAPATAATLQQLKELHPAAPLPRKPQTQNSPDEPAVPLTVPPRVLLAALKTAPRGSAAGPTGWRYEHLRACMGEGDASAEDGAVPLPSFVNRMLAGNMPDSCTTTLSAARLSL
;
A
#
# COMPACT_ATOMS: atom_id res chain seq x y z
N MET A 1 26.95 -39.85 22.26
CA MET A 1 26.95 -38.40 22.56
C MET A 1 26.29 -37.71 21.39
N VAL A 2 25.01 -37.41 21.54
CA VAL A 2 24.20 -36.74 20.52
C VAL A 2 24.40 -35.24 20.76
N VAL A 3 25.05 -34.56 19.81
CA VAL A 3 25.20 -33.11 19.85
C VAL A 3 23.86 -32.52 19.44
N ASP A 4 23.14 -31.99 20.41
CA ASP A 4 21.84 -31.36 20.27
C ASP A 4 22.01 -30.11 19.39
N THR A 5 21.66 -30.22 18.11
CA THR A 5 21.82 -29.15 17.11
C THR A 5 20.53 -28.33 17.04
N THR A 6 20.05 -27.88 18.20
CA THR A 6 18.89 -26.99 18.32
C THR A 6 19.26 -25.67 18.96
N GLU A 7 20.37 -25.06 18.52
CA GLU A 7 20.46 -23.60 18.56
C GLU A 7 19.57 -23.05 17.43
N LYS A 8 18.27 -23.05 17.71
CA LYS A 8 17.29 -22.26 16.97
C LYS A 8 17.74 -20.81 17.02
N TYR A 9 18.06 -20.26 15.85
CA TYR A 9 18.17 -18.82 15.55
C TYR A 9 17.42 -17.95 16.58
N VAL A 10 18.15 -17.39 17.54
CA VAL A 10 17.70 -16.21 18.26
C VAL A 10 17.86 -15.09 17.23
N LYS A 11 16.76 -14.66 16.62
CA LYS A 11 16.77 -13.44 15.79
C LYS A 11 17.09 -12.28 16.73
N ASP A 12 18.27 -11.69 16.56
CA ASP A 12 18.69 -10.52 17.32
C ASP A 12 17.68 -9.37 17.15
N GLU A 13 17.63 -8.46 18.12
CA GLU A 13 16.74 -7.29 18.08
C GLU A 13 16.98 -6.45 16.80
N GLU A 14 18.24 -6.38 16.36
CA GLU A 14 18.65 -5.75 15.09
C GLU A 14 18.02 -6.44 13.86
N ASP A 15 17.97 -7.78 13.82
CA ASP A 15 17.33 -8.54 12.73
C ASP A 15 15.81 -8.30 12.68
N SER A 16 15.20 -8.10 13.86
CA SER A 16 13.78 -7.75 13.98
C SER A 16 13.48 -6.35 13.45
N ASP A 17 14.36 -5.39 13.73
CA ASP A 17 14.27 -4.00 13.25
C ASP A 17 14.42 -3.92 11.74
N VAL A 18 15.41 -4.63 11.20
CA VAL A 18 15.62 -4.77 9.75
C VAL A 18 14.37 -5.39 9.11
N GLY A 19 13.75 -6.40 9.73
CA GLY A 19 12.49 -6.98 9.27
C GLY A 19 11.34 -5.97 9.16
N CYS A 20 11.22 -5.04 10.12
CA CYS A 20 10.24 -3.96 10.09
C CYS A 20 10.50 -2.97 8.95
N LEU A 21 11.75 -2.59 8.74
CA LEU A 21 12.14 -1.70 7.64
C LEU A 21 11.87 -2.35 6.28
N ILE A 22 12.21 -3.64 6.12
CA ILE A 22 11.90 -4.42 4.92
C ILE A 22 10.38 -4.40 4.68
N ALA A 23 9.57 -4.67 5.70
CA ALA A 23 8.12 -4.63 5.57
C ALA A 23 7.59 -3.27 5.11
N ILE A 24 8.23 -2.15 5.46
CA ILE A 24 7.80 -0.80 5.03
C ILE A 24 8.28 -0.47 3.62
N PHE A 25 9.53 -0.78 3.28
CA PHE A 25 10.18 -0.29 2.06
C PHE A 25 10.14 -1.25 0.86
N VAL A 26 9.92 -2.55 1.07
CA VAL A 26 9.74 -3.54 -0.01
C VAL A 26 8.76 -3.07 -1.10
N PRO A 27 7.53 -2.61 -0.79
CA PRO A 27 6.60 -2.14 -1.81
C PRO A 27 7.12 -0.91 -2.56
N THR A 28 7.83 -0.01 -1.88
CA THR A 28 8.43 1.19 -2.48
C THR A 28 9.58 0.82 -3.41
N MET A 29 10.38 -0.17 -3.07
CA MET A 29 11.50 -0.64 -3.89
C MET A 29 11.06 -1.52 -5.06
N LEU A 30 10.02 -2.33 -4.88
CA LEU A 30 9.64 -3.37 -5.84
C LEU A 30 8.39 -3.03 -6.64
N LEU A 31 7.38 -2.43 -6.02
CA LEU A 31 5.99 -2.42 -6.51
C LEU A 31 5.54 -1.11 -7.15
N PHE A 32 6.44 -0.12 -7.29
CA PHE A 32 6.12 1.09 -8.03
C PHE A 32 5.95 0.79 -9.55
N PRO A 33 4.98 1.47 -10.21
CA PRO A 33 4.66 1.18 -11.61
C PRO A 33 5.86 1.34 -12.52
N MET A 34 6.05 0.38 -13.43
CA MET A 34 6.88 0.56 -14.62
C MET A 34 5.97 0.84 -15.81
N ASN A 35 6.47 1.54 -16.84
CA ASN A 35 5.74 1.73 -18.10
C ASN A 35 5.13 0.41 -18.56
N ARG A 36 3.80 0.36 -18.61
CA ARG A 36 3.03 -0.82 -19.01
C ARG A 36 3.18 -0.99 -20.52
N GLY A 37 3.83 -2.06 -20.97
CA GLY A 37 3.85 -2.43 -22.39
C GLY A 37 4.99 -3.38 -22.76
N GLY A 38 4.61 -4.54 -23.33
CA GLY A 38 5.49 -5.48 -24.05
C GLY A 38 6.11 -6.63 -23.24
N ASP A 39 6.64 -7.62 -23.98
CA ASP A 39 7.39 -8.80 -23.49
C ASP A 39 8.63 -8.48 -22.63
N GLY A 40 8.91 -7.19 -22.41
CA GLY A 40 9.95 -6.70 -21.51
C GLY A 40 9.51 -6.64 -20.03
N GLY A 41 8.21 -6.70 -19.73
CA GLY A 41 7.69 -6.52 -18.36
C GLY A 41 8.24 -7.54 -17.36
N HIS A 42 8.13 -8.84 -17.66
CA HIS A 42 8.62 -9.91 -16.78
C HIS A 42 10.14 -9.86 -16.58
N ARG A 43 10.90 -9.51 -17.63
CA ARG A 43 12.36 -9.35 -17.55
C ARG A 43 12.75 -8.21 -16.61
N LYS A 44 12.05 -7.08 -16.69
CA LYS A 44 12.27 -5.94 -15.79
C LYS A 44 11.96 -6.28 -14.34
N TRP A 45 10.85 -6.99 -14.09
CA TRP A 45 10.52 -7.48 -12.75
C TRP A 45 11.60 -8.42 -12.19
N ARG A 46 12.03 -9.41 -12.99
CA ARG A 46 13.09 -10.34 -12.58
C ARG A 46 14.41 -9.62 -12.27
N ALA A 47 14.79 -8.63 -13.09
CA ALA A 47 15.97 -7.81 -12.86
C ALA A 47 15.86 -7.00 -11.56
N ARG A 48 14.69 -6.42 -11.28
CA ARG A 48 14.43 -5.67 -10.04
C ARG A 48 14.55 -6.55 -8.80
N PHE A 49 13.94 -7.74 -8.81
CA PHE A 49 14.11 -8.72 -7.73
C PHE A 49 15.57 -9.15 -7.57
N LYS A 50 16.31 -9.35 -8.67
CA LYS A 50 17.74 -9.69 -8.61
C LYS A 50 18.56 -8.59 -7.92
N ARG A 51 18.31 -7.31 -8.24
CA ARG A 51 18.96 -6.15 -7.59
C ARG A 51 18.62 -6.07 -6.11
N PHE A 52 17.37 -6.33 -5.75
CA PHE A 52 16.93 -6.35 -4.35
C PHE A 52 17.67 -7.43 -3.54
N TRP A 53 17.77 -8.65 -4.07
CA TRP A 53 18.52 -9.73 -3.44
C TRP A 53 20.04 -9.51 -3.44
N ALA A 54 20.56 -8.71 -4.37
CA ALA A 54 21.96 -8.29 -4.40
C ALA A 54 22.28 -7.15 -3.41
N GLY A 55 21.29 -6.64 -2.67
CA GLY A 55 21.50 -5.55 -1.70
C GLY A 55 21.54 -4.15 -2.32
N GLU A 56 21.15 -3.98 -3.58
CA GLU A 56 21.12 -2.67 -4.26
C GLU A 56 19.91 -1.81 -3.85
N TRP A 57 19.57 -1.78 -2.56
CA TRP A 57 18.35 -1.17 -2.04
C TRP A 57 18.29 0.34 -2.27
N GLN A 58 19.42 1.05 -2.09
CA GLN A 58 19.50 2.50 -2.32
C GLN A 58 19.14 2.85 -3.77
N GLY A 59 19.70 2.12 -4.74
CA GLY A 59 19.41 2.36 -6.15
C GLY A 59 17.95 2.09 -6.53
N LEU A 60 17.29 1.14 -5.85
CA LEU A 60 15.86 0.87 -6.03
C LEU A 60 15.00 1.98 -5.41
N LEU A 61 15.40 2.50 -4.25
CA LEU A 61 14.72 3.62 -3.60
C LEU A 61 14.84 4.90 -4.43
N ASP A 62 16.03 5.22 -4.94
CA ASP A 62 16.24 6.39 -5.79
C ASP A 62 15.43 6.30 -7.09
N GLU A 63 15.38 5.12 -7.72
CA GLU A 63 14.54 4.88 -8.90
C GLU A 63 13.04 5.11 -8.59
N SER A 64 12.57 4.61 -7.45
CA SER A 64 11.19 4.82 -7.00
C SER A 64 10.86 6.29 -6.73
N ARG A 65 11.80 7.04 -6.14
CA ARG A 65 11.66 8.47 -5.86
C ARG A 65 11.62 9.25 -7.16
N ASN A 66 12.54 8.98 -8.09
CA ASN A 66 12.57 9.62 -9.40
C ASN A 66 11.26 9.37 -10.17
N PHE A 67 10.70 8.17 -10.07
CA PHE A 67 9.39 7.88 -10.65
C PHE A 67 8.26 8.70 -10.00
N ALA A 68 8.27 8.86 -8.68
CA ALA A 68 7.31 9.69 -7.97
C ALA A 68 7.41 11.18 -8.36
N GLU A 69 8.63 11.70 -8.51
CA GLU A 69 8.92 13.09 -8.89
C GLU A 69 8.57 13.39 -10.34
N GLN A 70 8.79 12.44 -11.27
CA GLN A 70 8.35 12.54 -12.66
C GLN A 70 6.81 12.53 -12.79
N GLY A 71 6.12 12.17 -11.71
CA GLY A 71 4.67 12.22 -11.57
C GLY A 71 3.97 11.06 -12.28
N ARG A 72 2.74 10.77 -11.82
CA ARG A 72 1.78 9.93 -12.56
C ARG A 72 1.35 10.55 -13.91
N HIS A 73 1.96 11.65 -14.33
CA HIS A 73 1.77 12.31 -15.62
C HIS A 73 2.16 11.44 -16.83
N VAL A 74 2.83 10.32 -16.62
CA VAL A 74 3.05 9.34 -17.70
C VAL A 74 1.77 8.55 -18.05
N PHE A 75 0.74 8.56 -17.18
CA PHE A 75 -0.51 7.80 -17.39
C PHE A 75 -1.78 8.64 -17.51
N ALA A 76 -1.72 9.96 -17.28
CA ALA A 76 -2.76 10.88 -17.75
C ALA A 76 -2.19 11.61 -18.97
N PRO A 77 -2.81 11.53 -20.16
CA PRO A 77 -2.46 12.45 -21.23
C PRO A 77 -2.48 13.86 -20.64
N ARG A 78 -1.39 14.63 -20.80
CA ARG A 78 -1.45 16.08 -20.55
C ARG A 78 -2.47 16.66 -21.51
N GLY A 79 -3.70 16.81 -21.04
CA GLY A 79 -4.72 17.61 -21.70
C GLY A 79 -4.44 19.08 -21.44
N ASP A 80 -3.39 19.62 -22.05
CA ASP A 80 -3.17 21.08 -22.15
C ASP A 80 -3.97 21.69 -23.32
N GLY A 81 -4.94 20.96 -23.87
CA GLY A 81 -5.93 21.45 -24.82
C GLY A 81 -7.29 21.65 -24.15
N PRO A 82 -8.20 22.44 -24.75
CA PRO A 82 -9.59 22.51 -24.30
C PRO A 82 -10.12 21.07 -24.18
N VAL A 83 -10.69 20.71 -23.03
CA VAL A 83 -11.30 19.39 -22.82
C VAL A 83 -12.64 19.35 -23.54
N ASP A 84 -12.60 19.46 -24.86
CA ASP A 84 -13.74 19.20 -25.73
C ASP A 84 -13.87 17.68 -25.87
N GLY A 85 -14.67 17.09 -24.99
CA GLY A 85 -14.96 15.67 -25.04
C GLY A 85 -15.18 15.09 -23.66
N VAL A 86 -16.44 14.89 -23.31
CA VAL A 86 -16.86 14.04 -22.19
C VAL A 86 -16.25 12.65 -22.42
N SER A 87 -15.32 12.22 -21.56
CA SER A 87 -14.84 10.84 -21.60
C SER A 87 -16.01 9.93 -21.21
N GLU A 88 -16.64 9.34 -22.22
CA GLU A 88 -17.65 8.30 -22.03
C GLU A 88 -17.06 7.21 -21.12
N PRO A 89 -17.88 6.59 -20.25
CA PRO A 89 -17.40 5.52 -19.41
C PRO A 89 -16.83 4.41 -20.28
N SER A 90 -15.50 4.22 -20.22
CA SER A 90 -14.83 3.17 -20.97
C SER A 90 -15.37 1.81 -20.50
N LEU A 91 -15.86 1.02 -21.46
CA LEU A 91 -16.35 -0.34 -21.20
C LEU A 91 -15.28 -1.21 -20.51
N GLU A 92 -14.00 -0.97 -20.82
CA GLU A 92 -12.87 -1.68 -20.20
C GLU A 92 -12.74 -1.37 -18.69
N GLU A 93 -13.02 -0.12 -18.28
CA GLU A 93 -13.00 0.26 -16.85
C GLU A 93 -14.13 -0.41 -16.08
N ILE A 94 -15.32 -0.47 -16.69
CA ILE A 94 -16.51 -1.11 -16.11
C ILE A 94 -16.27 -2.62 -15.99
N GLU A 95 -15.77 -3.26 -17.04
CA GLU A 95 -15.44 -4.68 -17.04
C GLU A 95 -14.41 -5.00 -15.95
N ARG A 96 -13.42 -4.12 -15.75
CA ARG A 96 -12.44 -4.26 -14.67
C ARG A 96 -13.10 -4.25 -13.29
N PHE A 97 -14.04 -3.35 -13.02
CA PHE A 97 -14.75 -3.33 -11.74
C PHE A 97 -15.59 -4.60 -11.53
N VAL A 98 -16.23 -5.11 -12.59
CA VAL A 98 -16.98 -6.37 -12.53
C VAL A 98 -16.06 -7.54 -12.21
N ARG A 99 -14.92 -7.66 -12.90
CA ARG A 99 -13.92 -8.71 -12.64
C ARG A 99 -13.33 -8.63 -11.22
N GLN A 100 -13.30 -7.44 -10.63
CA GLN A 100 -12.85 -7.21 -9.25
C GLN A 100 -13.95 -7.45 -8.21
N GLY A 101 -15.19 -7.70 -8.62
CA GLY A 101 -16.35 -7.87 -7.74
C GLY A 101 -16.97 -6.57 -7.23
N GLU A 102 -16.54 -5.41 -7.74
CA GLU A 102 -17.02 -4.09 -7.33
C GLU A 102 -18.28 -3.66 -8.12
N LEU A 103 -19.35 -4.45 -8.06
CA LEU A 103 -20.57 -4.26 -8.86
C LEU A 103 -21.21 -2.88 -8.64
N SER A 104 -21.21 -2.38 -7.40
CA SER A 104 -21.73 -1.03 -7.09
C SER A 104 -20.93 0.09 -7.76
N ARG A 105 -19.61 -0.07 -7.90
CA ARG A 105 -18.77 0.91 -8.63
C ARG A 105 -18.97 0.81 -10.14
N ALA A 106 -19.10 -0.40 -10.67
CA ALA A 106 -19.45 -0.62 -12.07
C ALA A 106 -20.79 0.06 -12.42
N ALA A 107 -21.82 -0.17 -11.60
CA ALA A 107 -23.14 0.45 -11.77
C ALA A 107 -23.08 1.98 -11.70
N ARG A 108 -22.42 2.54 -10.66
CA ARG A 108 -22.25 4.00 -10.55
C ARG A 108 -21.53 4.60 -11.76
N ARG A 109 -20.53 3.90 -12.31
CA ARG A 109 -19.79 4.38 -13.47
C ARG A 109 -20.64 4.35 -14.74
N LEU A 110 -21.48 3.33 -14.92
CA LEU A 110 -22.47 3.24 -15.99
C LEU A 110 -23.52 4.36 -15.91
N THR A 111 -23.96 4.71 -14.70
CA THR A 111 -25.02 5.70 -14.47
C THR A 111 -24.48 7.09 -14.12
N ALA A 112 -23.17 7.34 -14.25
CA ALA A 112 -22.58 8.60 -13.82
C ALA A 112 -23.07 9.75 -14.70
N ALA A 113 -23.64 10.79 -14.08
CA ALA A 113 -24.00 12.01 -14.78
C ALA A 113 -22.75 12.72 -15.33
N LYS A 114 -22.94 13.54 -16.37
CA LYS A 114 -21.85 14.33 -16.96
C LYS A 114 -21.17 15.20 -15.90
N VAL A 115 -19.85 15.10 -15.83
CA VAL A 115 -19.02 15.94 -14.96
C VAL A 115 -19.22 17.41 -15.38
N ALA A 116 -19.43 18.30 -14.39
CA ALA A 116 -19.58 19.72 -14.66
C ALA A 116 -18.32 20.30 -15.32
N PRO A 117 -18.45 21.25 -16.26
CA PRO A 117 -17.32 21.80 -16.98
C PRO A 117 -16.36 22.54 -16.03
N ALA A 118 -15.05 22.48 -16.31
CA ALA A 118 -14.01 23.07 -15.47
C ALA A 118 -13.93 24.61 -15.63
N THR A 119 -15.01 25.31 -15.29
CA THR A 119 -15.11 26.78 -15.38
C THR A 119 -14.88 27.45 -14.03
N ALA A 120 -14.52 28.74 -14.06
CA ALA A 120 -14.38 29.54 -12.84
C ALA A 120 -15.67 29.59 -12.01
N ALA A 121 -16.84 29.57 -12.65
CA ALA A 121 -18.14 29.51 -12.00
C ALA A 121 -18.34 28.19 -11.23
N THR A 122 -17.96 27.05 -11.82
CA THR A 122 -18.01 25.74 -11.17
C THR A 122 -17.04 25.66 -9.98
N LEU A 123 -15.86 26.26 -10.09
CA LEU A 123 -14.89 26.36 -8.99
C LEU A 123 -15.45 27.18 -7.83
N GLN A 124 -16.12 28.29 -8.11
CA GLN A 124 -16.74 29.14 -7.09
C GLN A 124 -17.88 28.40 -6.36
N GLN A 125 -18.74 27.70 -7.11
CA GLN A 125 -19.79 26.84 -6.52
C GLN A 125 -19.21 25.74 -5.61
N LEU A 126 -18.09 25.11 -6.00
CA LEU A 126 -17.43 24.10 -5.17
C LEU A 126 -16.87 24.69 -3.87
N LYS A 127 -16.34 25.92 -3.90
CA LYS A 127 -15.88 26.62 -2.69
C LYS A 127 -17.02 26.97 -1.75
N GLU A 128 -18.18 27.34 -2.30
CA GLU A 128 -19.39 27.63 -1.51
C GLU A 128 -19.95 26.35 -0.85
N LEU A 129 -19.90 25.21 -1.53
CA LEU A 129 -20.33 23.90 -1.00
C LEU A 129 -19.38 23.34 0.06
N HIS A 130 -18.09 23.68 0.00
CA HIS A 130 -17.05 23.18 0.89
C HIS A 130 -16.34 24.34 1.61
N PRO A 131 -16.97 24.96 2.63
CA PRO A 131 -16.30 25.95 3.45
C PRO A 131 -15.05 25.33 4.09
N ALA A 132 -14.01 26.15 4.29
CA ALA A 132 -12.73 25.67 4.81
C ALA A 132 -12.93 24.95 6.16
N ALA A 133 -12.66 23.64 6.17
CA ALA A 133 -12.74 22.85 7.39
C ALA A 133 -11.64 23.30 8.36
N PRO A 134 -11.92 23.39 9.67
CA PRO A 134 -10.88 23.64 10.66
C PRO A 134 -9.80 22.56 10.54
N LEU A 135 -8.54 22.97 10.70
CA LEU A 135 -7.41 22.04 10.71
C LEU A 135 -7.68 20.93 11.74
N PRO A 136 -7.41 19.66 11.41
CA PRO A 136 -7.57 18.57 12.35
C PRO A 136 -6.76 18.88 13.60
N ARG A 137 -7.44 19.02 14.75
CA ARG A 137 -6.76 19.14 16.04
C ARG A 137 -6.00 17.86 16.27
N LYS A 138 -4.72 17.97 16.65
CA LYS A 138 -3.97 16.83 17.19
C LYS A 138 -4.84 16.20 18.29
N PRO A 139 -5.05 14.88 18.29
CA PRO A 139 -5.68 14.23 19.43
C PRO A 139 -4.87 14.63 20.67
N GLN A 140 -5.55 15.16 21.68
CA GLN A 140 -4.93 15.37 22.97
C GLN A 140 -4.41 14.01 23.42
N THR A 141 -3.18 13.95 23.92
CA THR A 141 -2.63 12.78 24.59
C THR A 141 -3.59 12.43 25.72
N GLN A 142 -4.51 11.50 25.47
CA GLN A 142 -5.26 10.88 26.54
C GLN A 142 -4.23 10.12 27.34
N ASN A 143 -4.07 10.50 28.60
CA ASN A 143 -3.30 9.73 29.56
C ASN A 143 -3.85 8.30 29.49
N SER A 144 -2.98 7.36 29.10
CA SER A 144 -3.32 5.95 29.04
C SER A 144 -3.94 5.54 30.39
N PRO A 145 -5.05 4.77 30.41
CA PRO A 145 -5.54 4.21 31.65
C PRO A 145 -4.41 3.38 32.31
N ASP A 146 -4.26 3.50 33.64
CA ASP A 146 -3.26 2.80 34.47
C ASP A 146 -3.39 1.26 34.46
N GLU A 147 -4.34 0.70 33.69
CA GLU A 147 -4.46 -0.74 33.53
C GLU A 147 -3.43 -1.24 32.49
N PRO A 148 -2.69 -2.33 32.79
CA PRO A 148 -1.81 -2.93 31.81
C PRO A 148 -2.64 -3.35 30.60
N ALA A 149 -2.40 -2.70 29.46
CA ALA A 149 -3.07 -3.03 28.22
C ALA A 149 -2.86 -4.53 27.93
N VAL A 150 -3.95 -5.29 27.83
CA VAL A 150 -3.88 -6.70 27.44
C VAL A 150 -3.15 -6.77 26.11
N PRO A 151 -2.05 -7.53 25.99
CA PRO A 151 -1.25 -7.56 24.78
C PRO A 151 -2.08 -8.09 23.61
N LEU A 152 -2.44 -7.19 22.70
CA LEU A 152 -3.26 -7.52 21.54
C LEU A 152 -2.39 -8.28 20.53
N THR A 153 -2.50 -9.60 20.53
CA THR A 153 -1.80 -10.47 19.58
C THR A 153 -2.76 -10.98 18.51
N VAL A 154 -2.43 -10.77 17.25
CA VAL A 154 -3.19 -11.26 16.10
C VAL A 154 -2.54 -12.53 15.55
N PRO A 155 -3.22 -13.69 15.58
CA PRO A 155 -2.70 -14.89 14.99
C PRO A 155 -2.73 -14.79 13.44
N PRO A 156 -1.76 -15.41 12.73
CA PRO A 156 -1.65 -15.31 11.26
C PRO A 156 -2.94 -15.66 10.52
N ARG A 157 -3.69 -16.65 11.01
CA ARG A 157 -4.99 -17.08 10.43
C ARG A 157 -6.04 -15.97 10.43
N VAL A 158 -6.09 -15.15 11.49
CA VAL A 158 -7.05 -14.03 11.61
C VAL A 158 -6.64 -12.91 10.68
N LEU A 159 -5.35 -12.61 10.60
CA LEU A 159 -4.80 -11.64 9.66
C LEU A 159 -5.12 -12.03 8.21
N LEU A 160 -4.89 -13.30 7.84
CA LEU A 160 -5.20 -13.80 6.50
C LEU A 160 -6.70 -13.77 6.20
N ALA A 161 -7.55 -14.12 7.16
CA ALA A 161 -9.00 -14.02 7.01
C ALA A 161 -9.47 -12.56 6.78
N ALA A 162 -8.92 -11.61 7.53
CA ALA A 162 -9.19 -10.18 7.34
C ALA A 162 -8.68 -9.67 5.98
N LEU A 163 -7.50 -10.12 5.56
CA LEU A 163 -6.97 -9.77 4.24
C LEU A 163 -7.88 -10.29 3.14
N LYS A 164 -8.43 -11.52 3.26
CA LYS A 164 -9.35 -12.13 2.28
C LYS A 164 -10.67 -11.38 2.09
N THR A 165 -11.18 -10.75 3.14
CA THR A 165 -12.41 -9.94 3.07
C THR A 165 -12.15 -8.51 2.59
N ALA A 166 -10.90 -8.06 2.59
CA ALA A 166 -10.55 -6.71 2.16
C ALA A 166 -10.90 -6.45 0.68
N PRO A 167 -11.36 -5.24 0.32
CA PRO A 167 -11.76 -4.89 -1.03
C PRO A 167 -10.59 -4.94 -2.01
N ARG A 168 -10.71 -5.77 -3.05
CA ARG A 168 -9.71 -5.88 -4.13
C ARG A 168 -9.68 -4.60 -4.95
N GLY A 169 -8.53 -4.26 -5.52
CA GLY A 169 -8.34 -3.06 -6.34
C GLY A 169 -8.21 -1.76 -5.55
N SER A 170 -8.33 -1.81 -4.22
CA SER A 170 -8.14 -0.66 -3.32
C SER A 170 -6.80 0.03 -3.56
N ALA A 171 -6.83 1.35 -3.42
CA ALA A 171 -5.63 2.17 -3.54
C ALA A 171 -4.61 1.74 -2.48
N ALA A 172 -3.34 1.73 -2.87
CA ALA A 172 -2.27 1.47 -1.93
C ALA A 172 -2.19 2.59 -0.89
N GLY A 173 -1.87 2.22 0.36
CA GLY A 173 -1.54 3.17 1.40
C GLY A 173 -0.22 3.90 1.13
N PRO A 174 0.24 4.76 2.06
CA PRO A 174 1.50 5.50 1.92
C PRO A 174 2.73 4.61 1.83
N THR A 175 2.64 3.38 2.33
CA THR A 175 3.68 2.35 2.17
C THR A 175 3.67 1.72 0.78
N GLY A 176 2.66 1.91 -0.06
CA GLY A 176 2.59 1.27 -1.38
C GLY A 176 2.05 -0.17 -1.36
N TRP A 177 1.76 -0.74 -0.19
CA TRP A 177 1.08 -2.03 -0.08
C TRP A 177 -0.37 -1.95 -0.56
N ARG A 178 -0.80 -2.98 -1.28
CA ARG A 178 -2.20 -3.29 -1.56
C ARG A 178 -2.56 -4.60 -0.88
N TYR A 179 -3.85 -4.84 -0.64
CA TYR A 179 -4.30 -6.07 0.00
C TYR A 179 -3.87 -7.33 -0.77
N GLU A 180 -3.80 -7.28 -2.10
CA GLU A 180 -3.35 -8.41 -2.92
C GLU A 180 -1.87 -8.74 -2.67
N HIS A 181 -1.03 -7.73 -2.49
CA HIS A 181 0.38 -7.92 -2.19
C HIS A 181 0.55 -8.55 -0.80
N LEU A 182 -0.20 -8.05 0.19
CA LEU A 182 -0.18 -8.57 1.55
C LEU A 182 -0.66 -10.02 1.62
N ARG A 183 -1.70 -10.37 0.84
CA ARG A 183 -2.19 -11.75 0.69
C ARG A 183 -1.12 -12.67 0.11
N ALA A 184 -0.42 -12.23 -0.94
CA ALA A 184 0.66 -13.00 -1.55
C ALA A 184 1.81 -13.25 -0.56
N CYS A 185 2.18 -12.25 0.25
CA CYS A 185 3.17 -12.41 1.32
C CYS A 185 2.76 -13.41 2.41
N MET A 186 1.46 -13.65 2.59
CA MET A 186 0.92 -14.59 3.56
C MET A 186 0.78 -16.03 3.00
N GLY A 187 1.35 -16.31 1.82
CA GLY A 187 1.36 -17.65 1.21
C GLY A 187 0.05 -18.04 0.50
N GLU A 188 -0.83 -17.08 0.20
CA GLU A 188 -2.05 -17.36 -0.57
C GLU A 188 -1.69 -17.66 -2.05
N GLY A 189 -1.42 -18.93 -2.36
CA GLY A 189 -1.12 -19.41 -3.72
C GLY A 189 -0.04 -20.49 -3.82
N ASP A 190 0.85 -20.60 -2.84
CA ASP A 190 1.97 -21.56 -2.84
C ASP A 190 2.10 -22.24 -1.46
N ALA A 191 1.89 -23.56 -1.42
CA ALA A 191 2.01 -24.37 -0.20
C ALA A 191 3.46 -24.55 0.32
N SER A 192 4.46 -24.00 -0.40
CA SER A 192 5.88 -24.04 -0.03
C SER A 192 6.41 -22.72 0.55
N ALA A 193 5.57 -21.69 0.70
CA ALA A 193 5.99 -20.36 1.17
C ALA A 193 6.07 -20.25 2.71
N GLU A 194 6.57 -21.29 3.37
CA GLU A 194 6.80 -21.32 4.82
C GLU A 194 7.86 -20.25 5.21
N ASP A 195 8.77 -19.91 4.29
CA ASP A 195 9.78 -18.86 4.40
C ASP A 195 9.40 -17.60 3.60
N GLY A 196 8.29 -16.97 3.97
CA GLY A 196 7.96 -15.63 3.47
C GLY A 196 9.04 -14.61 3.87
N ALA A 197 9.72 -14.02 2.89
CA ALA A 197 10.77 -13.01 3.12
C ALA A 197 10.31 -11.76 3.90
N VAL A 198 8.98 -11.56 4.03
CA VAL A 198 8.39 -10.44 4.79
C VAL A 198 7.66 -11.01 6.02
N PRO A 199 8.13 -10.73 7.25
CA PRO A 199 7.53 -11.25 8.48
C PRO A 199 6.26 -10.47 8.87
N LEU A 200 5.23 -10.50 8.01
CA LEU A 200 4.03 -9.68 8.14
C LEU A 200 3.30 -9.87 9.50
N PRO A 201 3.08 -11.09 10.02
CA PRO A 201 2.42 -11.26 11.32
C PRO A 201 3.24 -10.67 12.47
N SER A 202 4.56 -10.84 12.46
CA SER A 202 5.44 -10.29 13.49
C SER A 202 5.44 -8.77 13.45
N PHE A 203 5.50 -8.18 12.25
CA PHE A 203 5.39 -6.74 12.05
C PHE A 203 4.08 -6.17 12.61
N VAL A 204 2.94 -6.82 12.30
CA VAL A 204 1.62 -6.39 12.81
C VAL A 204 1.56 -6.48 14.33
N ASN A 205 2.00 -7.58 14.93
CA ASN A 205 1.99 -7.74 16.39
C ASN A 205 2.91 -6.74 17.08
N ARG A 206 4.04 -6.41 16.46
CA ARG A 206 4.98 -5.40 16.97
C ARG A 206 4.39 -3.98 16.90
N MET A 207 3.64 -3.66 15.85
CA MET A 207 2.84 -2.44 15.77
C MET A 207 1.77 -2.38 16.87
N LEU A 208 1.03 -3.46 17.10
CA LEU A 208 -0.02 -3.52 18.12
C LEU A 208 0.53 -3.43 19.55
N ALA A 209 1.73 -3.97 19.78
CA ALA A 209 2.44 -3.84 21.04
C ALA A 209 3.07 -2.46 21.27
N GLY A 210 3.01 -1.56 20.27
CA GLY A 210 3.65 -0.24 20.34
C GLY A 210 5.19 -0.30 20.34
N ASN A 211 5.79 -1.45 20.00
CA ASN A 211 7.22 -1.69 20.06
C ASN A 211 7.89 -1.51 18.69
N MET A 212 7.59 -0.43 17.98
CA MET A 212 8.15 -0.18 16.64
C MET A 212 9.48 0.57 16.72
N PRO A 213 10.46 0.27 15.84
CA PRO A 213 11.68 1.06 15.74
C PRO A 213 11.39 2.52 15.39
N ASP A 214 12.15 3.47 15.94
CA ASP A 214 11.95 4.91 15.72
C ASP A 214 12.02 5.32 14.25
N SER A 215 12.85 4.63 13.47
CA SER A 215 12.95 4.79 12.02
C SER A 215 11.62 4.48 11.30
N CYS A 216 10.83 3.55 11.84
CA CYS A 216 9.53 3.15 11.30
C CYS A 216 8.40 4.08 11.77
N THR A 217 8.45 4.56 13.02
CA THR A 217 7.39 5.40 13.60
C THR A 217 7.24 6.73 12.85
N THR A 218 8.34 7.31 12.37
CA THR A 218 8.31 8.54 11.55
C THR A 218 7.55 8.32 10.23
N THR A 219 7.80 7.22 9.52
CA THR A 219 7.11 6.90 8.27
C THR A 219 5.63 6.55 8.50
N LEU A 220 5.34 5.79 9.56
CA LEU A 220 3.97 5.38 9.89
C LEU A 220 3.13 6.54 10.44
N SER A 221 3.71 7.48 11.18
CA SER A 221 3.00 8.67 11.69
C SER A 221 2.68 9.69 10.60
N ALA A 222 3.43 9.69 9.49
CA ALA A 222 3.11 10.47 8.30
C ALA A 222 1.92 9.89 7.50
N ALA A 223 1.50 8.66 7.78
CA ALA A 223 0.37 8.05 7.11
C ALA A 223 -0.95 8.69 7.53
N ARG A 224 -1.68 9.29 6.59
CA ARG A 224 -3.07 9.68 6.81
C ARG A 224 -3.94 8.43 6.78
N LEU A 225 -4.36 7.95 7.95
CA LEU A 225 -5.52 7.06 8.04
C LEU A 225 -6.75 7.90 7.71
N SER A 226 -7.25 7.79 6.48
CA SER A 226 -8.61 8.21 6.18
C SER A 226 -9.55 7.20 6.84
N LEU A 227 -9.95 7.48 8.07
CA LEU A 227 -11.11 6.84 8.71
C LEU A 227 -12.40 7.38 8.09
#